data_AF-A0AAE1LQF7-F1
#
_entry.id   AF-A0AAE1LQF7-F1
#
_cell.length_a   1.000
_cell.length_b   1.000
_cell.length_c   1.000
_cell.angle_alpha   90.00
_cell.angle_beta   90.00
_cell.angle_gamma   90.00
#
_symmetry.space_group_name_H-M   'P 1'
#
loop_
_entity.id
_entity.type
_entity.pdbx_description
1 polymer ?
#
loop_
_entity_poly.entity_id
_entity_poly.type
_entity_poly.pdbx_seq_one_letter_code
_entity_poly.pdbx_strand_id
1 'polypeptide(L)'
;METLRSDDHFETLWNEMTEAQEKFELVPPSLPRNRRPPAHTEFNPSRVSQPHQFASPKNKLRKEYFEMFDLAVNEIRERFVQADFERLMRIERASFTNPNEWPNTDPDVENLLAKYGFDVQKLKNNLASLNDIDPGCTALNEVAVVVGSTVSRERIHILSWPHCLC
;
A
#
# COMPACT_ATOMS: atom_id res chain seq x y z
N MET A 1 -0.99 -0.93 -11.18
CA MET A 1 -2.23 -0.28 -11.67
C MET A 1 -1.95 0.80 -12.71
N GLU A 2 -0.87 1.58 -12.58
CA GLU A 2 -0.54 2.63 -13.56
C GLU A 2 -0.36 2.13 -15.00
N THR A 3 0.13 0.90 -15.18
CA THR A 3 0.27 0.27 -16.51
C THR A 3 -1.07 -0.01 -17.21
N LEU A 4 -2.15 -0.19 -16.44
CA LEU A 4 -3.51 -0.41 -16.96
C LEU A 4 -4.21 0.91 -17.29
N ARG A 5 -3.73 2.03 -16.72
CA ARG A 5 -4.19 3.39 -17.01
C ARG A 5 -3.55 3.88 -18.32
N SER A 6 -3.76 3.14 -19.40
CA SER A 6 -3.29 3.49 -20.75
C SER A 6 -4.46 3.53 -21.72
N ASP A 7 -4.35 4.38 -22.73
CA ASP A 7 -5.28 4.43 -23.84
C ASP A 7 -5.34 3.09 -24.58
N ASP A 8 -4.22 2.39 -24.73
CA ASP A 8 -4.17 1.10 -25.41
C ASP A 8 -5.04 0.05 -24.71
N HIS A 9 -5.03 0.05 -23.36
CA HIS A 9 -5.83 -0.87 -22.57
C HIS A 9 -7.32 -0.53 -22.65
N PHE A 10 -7.66 0.76 -22.68
CA PHE A 10 -9.03 1.19 -22.91
C PHE A 10 -9.52 0.74 -24.30
N GLU A 11 -8.69 0.85 -25.34
CA GLU A 11 -9.03 0.39 -26.68
C GLU A 11 -9.24 -1.13 -26.73
N THR A 12 -8.40 -1.92 -26.05
CA THR A 12 -8.62 -3.37 -25.91
C THR A 12 -9.95 -3.67 -25.23
N LEU A 13 -10.23 -3.04 -24.08
CA LEU A 13 -11.49 -3.20 -23.35
C LEU A 13 -12.70 -2.81 -24.20
N TRP A 14 -12.61 -1.71 -24.95
CA TRP A 14 -13.67 -1.23 -25.81
C TRP A 14 -13.98 -2.22 -26.93
N ASN A 15 -12.95 -2.80 -27.54
CA ASN A 15 -13.11 -3.81 -28.59
C ASN A 15 -13.76 -5.09 -28.04
N GLU A 16 -13.28 -5.60 -26.90
CA GLU A 16 -13.88 -6.75 -26.21
C GLU A 16 -15.36 -6.51 -25.85
N MET A 17 -15.69 -5.31 -25.37
CA MET A 17 -17.06 -4.91 -25.07
C MET A 17 -17.92 -4.89 -26.35
N THR A 18 -17.39 -4.38 -27.45
CA THR A 18 -18.10 -4.31 -28.74
C THR A 18 -18.35 -5.71 -29.31
N GLU A 19 -17.34 -6.58 -29.27
CA GLU A 19 -17.47 -7.99 -29.67
C GLU A 19 -18.50 -8.75 -28.82
N ALA A 20 -18.48 -8.53 -27.49
CA ALA A 20 -19.49 -9.10 -26.60
C ALA A 20 -20.89 -8.57 -26.89
N GLN A 21 -21.00 -7.27 -27.19
CA GLN A 21 -22.28 -6.65 -27.54
C GLN A 21 -22.87 -7.29 -28.80
N GLU A 22 -22.05 -7.51 -29.84
CA GLU A 22 -22.48 -8.19 -31.07
C GLU A 22 -22.85 -9.65 -30.80
N LYS A 23 -22.01 -10.38 -30.04
CA LYS A 23 -22.22 -11.79 -29.72
C LYS A 23 -23.52 -12.06 -28.94
N PHE A 24 -23.90 -11.15 -28.06
CA PHE A 24 -25.06 -11.29 -27.19
C PHE A 24 -26.25 -10.40 -27.60
N GLU A 25 -26.18 -9.76 -28.78
CA GLU A 25 -27.21 -8.85 -29.31
C GLU A 25 -27.64 -7.77 -28.29
N LEU A 26 -26.67 -7.23 -27.55
CA LEU A 26 -26.93 -6.24 -26.50
C LEU A 26 -27.13 -4.84 -27.11
N VAL A 27 -27.87 -4.00 -26.38
CA VAL A 27 -28.10 -2.61 -26.75
C VAL A 27 -26.79 -1.82 -26.66
N PRO A 28 -26.39 -1.07 -27.70
CA PRO A 28 -25.17 -0.28 -27.66
C PRO A 28 -25.22 0.81 -26.60
N PRO A 29 -24.08 1.18 -26.00
CA PRO A 29 -24.02 2.28 -25.05
C PRO A 29 -24.47 3.57 -25.73
N SER A 30 -25.40 4.27 -25.09
CA SER A 30 -25.93 5.55 -25.57
C SER A 30 -25.57 6.69 -24.62
N LEU A 31 -25.49 7.90 -25.17
CA LEU A 31 -25.24 9.09 -24.38
C LEU A 31 -26.47 9.45 -23.53
N PRO A 32 -26.28 10.00 -22.32
CA PRO A 32 -27.39 10.48 -21.51
C PRO A 32 -28.21 11.53 -22.26
N ARG A 33 -29.53 11.53 -22.02
CA ARG A 33 -30.41 12.55 -22.59
C ARG A 33 -29.93 13.94 -22.21
N ASN A 34 -29.77 14.81 -23.22
CA ASN A 34 -29.49 16.23 -23.01
C ASN A 34 -30.59 16.86 -22.14
N ARG A 35 -30.21 17.37 -20.97
CA ARG A 35 -31.13 18.10 -20.08
C ARG A 35 -31.12 19.56 -20.48
N ARG A 36 -32.31 20.09 -20.80
CA ARG A 36 -32.47 21.53 -20.95
C ARG A 36 -32.29 22.21 -19.60
N PRO A 37 -31.58 23.35 -19.55
CA PRO A 37 -31.49 24.12 -18.32
C PRO A 37 -32.89 24.58 -17.87
N PRO A 38 -33.11 24.85 -16.57
CA PRO A 38 -34.38 25.38 -16.10
C PRO A 38 -34.75 26.70 -16.77
N ALA A 39 -36.04 26.92 -17.07
CA ALA A 39 -36.52 28.11 -17.79
C ALA A 39 -36.09 29.45 -17.16
N HIS A 40 -35.93 29.50 -15.82
CA HIS A 40 -35.46 30.70 -15.12
C HIS A 40 -34.02 31.12 -15.50
N THR A 41 -33.18 30.17 -15.91
CA THR A 41 -31.79 30.45 -16.32
C THR A 41 -31.66 30.85 -17.79
N GLU A 42 -32.66 30.60 -18.63
CA GLU A 42 -32.60 30.89 -20.08
C GLU A 42 -32.69 32.39 -20.43
N PHE A 43 -33.06 33.25 -19.47
CA PHE A 43 -33.28 34.69 -19.68
C PHE A 43 -32.02 35.51 -20.01
N ASN A 44 -30.82 34.93 -19.92
CA ASN A 44 -29.58 35.63 -20.24
C ASN A 44 -28.61 34.75 -21.06
N PRO A 45 -28.83 34.59 -22.38
CA PRO A 45 -28.00 33.73 -23.23
C PRO A 45 -26.51 34.10 -23.22
N SER A 46 -26.16 35.32 -22.82
CA SER A 46 -24.79 35.82 -22.67
C SER A 46 -24.07 35.32 -21.40
N ARG A 47 -24.79 34.72 -20.44
CA ARG A 47 -24.24 34.23 -19.15
C ARG A 47 -24.47 32.74 -18.88
N VAL A 48 -25.21 32.04 -19.75
CA VAL A 48 -25.48 30.61 -19.58
C VAL A 48 -24.41 29.81 -20.31
N SER A 49 -23.49 29.21 -19.56
CA SER A 49 -22.59 28.18 -20.10
C SER A 49 -23.45 26.99 -20.54
N GLN A 50 -23.25 26.51 -21.77
CA GLN A 50 -23.89 25.27 -22.19
C GLN A 50 -23.33 24.09 -21.37
N PRO A 51 -24.17 23.13 -20.98
CA PRO A 51 -23.70 21.94 -20.27
C PRO A 51 -22.75 21.15 -21.18
N HIS A 52 -21.64 20.68 -20.61
CA HIS A 52 -20.68 19.82 -21.31
C HIS A 52 -21.39 18.56 -21.84
N GLN A 53 -21.15 18.23 -23.10
CA GLN A 53 -21.64 17.01 -23.73
C GLN A 53 -20.48 16.26 -24.37
N PHE A 54 -20.49 14.94 -24.20
CA PHE A 54 -19.54 14.07 -24.89
C PHE A 54 -19.96 13.90 -26.34
N ALA A 55 -18.99 13.91 -27.25
CA ALA A 55 -19.22 13.69 -28.68
C ALA A 55 -19.60 12.24 -29.01
N SER A 56 -19.22 11.27 -28.17
CA SER A 56 -19.50 9.85 -28.38
C SER A 56 -19.66 9.11 -27.04
N PRO A 57 -20.43 8.00 -27.01
CA PRO A 57 -20.49 7.10 -25.86
C PRO A 57 -19.12 6.57 -25.45
N LYS A 58 -18.26 6.30 -26.44
CA LYS A 58 -16.87 5.87 -26.25
C LYS A 58 -16.07 6.89 -25.44
N ASN A 59 -16.17 8.18 -25.77
CA ASN A 59 -15.45 9.24 -25.04
C ASN A 59 -15.93 9.39 -23.61
N LYS A 60 -17.23 9.21 -23.38
CA LYS A 60 -17.81 9.21 -22.03
C LYS A 60 -17.25 8.04 -21.20
N LEU A 61 -17.32 6.83 -21.74
CA LEU A 61 -16.82 5.62 -21.06
C LEU A 61 -15.31 5.67 -20.86
N ARG A 62 -14.55 6.27 -21.79
CA ARG A 62 -13.12 6.52 -21.62
C ARG A 62 -12.83 7.41 -20.42
N LYS A 63 -13.60 8.49 -20.24
CA LYS A 63 -13.47 9.34 -19.06
C LYS A 63 -13.78 8.56 -17.78
N GLU A 64 -14.90 7.84 -17.76
CA GLU A 64 -15.32 7.03 -16.59
C GLU A 64 -14.30 5.93 -16.25
N TYR A 65 -13.69 5.31 -17.26
CA TYR A 65 -12.61 4.34 -17.11
C TYR A 65 -11.42 4.94 -16.35
N PHE A 66 -10.89 6.07 -16.83
CA PHE A 66 -9.74 6.71 -16.17
C PHE A 66 -10.10 7.27 -14.79
N GLU A 67 -11.29 7.84 -14.65
CA GLU A 67 -11.78 8.34 -13.35
C GLU A 67 -11.86 7.21 -12.31
N MET A 68 -12.34 6.02 -12.71
CA MET A 68 -12.37 4.85 -11.83
C MET A 68 -10.95 4.43 -11.39
N PHE A 69 -9.99 4.38 -12.32
CA PHE A 69 -8.61 4.06 -11.97
C PHE A 69 -7.97 5.11 -11.07
N ASP A 70 -8.20 6.39 -11.36
CA ASP A 70 -7.68 7.50 -10.56
C ASP A 70 -8.24 7.45 -9.13
N LEU A 71 -9.54 7.18 -8.98
CA LEU A 71 -10.17 6.96 -7.68
C LEU A 71 -9.59 5.74 -6.97
N ALA A 72 -9.48 4.59 -7.64
CA ALA A 72 -8.96 3.38 -7.04
C ALA A 72 -7.50 3.53 -6.58
N VAL A 73 -6.65 4.14 -7.41
CA VAL A 73 -5.25 4.42 -7.06
C VAL A 73 -5.16 5.41 -5.91
N ASN A 74 -5.99 6.46 -5.93
CA ASN A 74 -5.99 7.44 -4.86
C ASN A 74 -6.46 6.83 -3.53
N GLU A 75 -7.51 6.02 -3.53
CA GLU A 75 -8.00 5.30 -2.34
C GLU A 75 -6.95 4.32 -1.79
N ILE A 76 -6.26 3.59 -2.66
CA ILE A 76 -5.14 2.73 -2.26
C ILE A 76 -4.05 3.58 -1.61
N ARG A 77 -3.65 4.67 -2.26
CA ARG A 77 -2.62 5.57 -1.73
C ARG A 77 -3.04 6.17 -0.39
N GLU A 78 -4.27 6.64 -0.27
CA GLU A 78 -4.79 7.22 0.97
C GLU A 78 -4.82 6.21 2.11
N ARG A 79 -5.08 4.92 1.84
CA ARG A 79 -5.02 3.87 2.85
C ARG A 79 -3.59 3.54 3.31
N PHE A 80 -2.62 3.58 2.41
CA PHE A 80 -1.23 3.25 2.74
C PHE A 80 -0.39 4.46 3.18
N VAL A 81 -0.82 5.68 2.88
CA VAL A 81 -0.22 6.95 3.31
C VAL A 81 -1.09 7.59 4.40
N GLN A 82 -1.54 6.77 5.35
CA GLN A 82 -2.19 7.27 6.56
C GLN A 82 -1.13 7.59 7.60
N ALA A 83 -1.27 8.73 8.27
CA ALA A 83 -0.35 9.13 9.34
C ALA A 83 -0.25 8.06 10.44
N ASP A 84 -1.34 7.35 10.75
CA ASP A 84 -1.32 6.28 11.74
C ASP A 84 -0.62 5.01 11.24
N PHE A 85 -0.78 4.67 9.96
CA PHE A 85 -0.03 3.57 9.35
C PHE A 85 1.47 3.88 9.34
N GLU A 86 1.86 5.10 8.98
CA GLU A 86 3.26 5.53 9.05
C GLU A 86 3.82 5.48 10.48
N ARG A 87 3.02 5.86 11.49
CA ARG A 87 3.40 5.74 12.91
C ARG A 87 3.62 4.28 13.31
N LEU A 88 2.72 3.37 12.91
CA LEU A 88 2.87 1.93 13.17
C LEU A 88 4.13 1.36 12.49
N MET A 89 4.37 1.70 11.22
CA MET A 89 5.59 1.31 10.51
C MET A 89 6.87 1.82 11.19
N ARG A 90 6.83 3.02 11.78
CA ARG A 90 7.96 3.55 12.58
C ARG A 90 8.16 2.76 13.86
N ILE A 91 7.09 2.41 14.58
CA ILE A 91 7.17 1.55 15.80
C ILE A 91 7.76 0.19 15.44
N GLU A 92 7.22 -0.44 14.40
CA GLU A 92 7.65 -1.74 13.92
C GLU A 92 9.15 -1.71 13.60
N ARG A 93 9.58 -0.76 12.76
CA ARG A 93 10.98 -0.59 12.42
C ARG A 93 11.85 -0.38 13.65
N ALA A 94 11.46 0.51 14.55
CA ALA A 94 12.20 0.78 15.79
C ALA A 94 12.31 -0.45 16.70
N SER A 95 11.31 -1.33 16.67
CA SER A 95 11.31 -2.58 17.43
C SER A 95 12.29 -3.62 16.87
N PHE A 96 12.72 -3.48 15.62
CA PHE A 96 13.64 -4.41 14.95
C PHE A 96 15.04 -3.87 14.72
N THR A 97 15.28 -2.56 14.85
CA THR A 97 16.59 -1.92 14.61
C THR A 97 17.27 -1.48 15.88
N ASN A 98 18.61 -1.44 15.88
CA ASN A 98 19.39 -0.92 16.99
C ASN A 98 18.96 0.52 17.37
N PRO A 99 18.82 0.85 18.67
CA PRO A 99 18.45 2.19 19.13
C PRO A 99 19.33 3.33 18.60
N ASN A 100 20.60 3.05 18.30
CA ASN A 100 21.52 4.05 17.74
C ASN A 100 21.19 4.45 16.30
N GLU A 101 20.39 3.65 15.59
CA GLU A 101 19.98 3.88 14.20
C GLU A 101 18.59 4.51 14.10
N TRP A 102 17.94 4.78 15.24
CA TRP A 102 16.62 5.38 15.23
C TRP A 102 16.69 6.80 14.64
N PRO A 103 15.81 7.13 13.69
CA PRO A 103 15.83 8.44 13.06
C PRO A 103 15.48 9.53 14.08
N ASN A 104 16.32 10.56 14.19
CA ASN A 104 16.08 11.78 15.00
C ASN A 104 14.99 12.70 14.39
N THR A 105 13.97 12.14 13.73
CA THR A 105 12.92 12.90 13.05
C THR A 105 11.69 13.03 13.93
N ASP A 106 11.01 14.18 13.91
CA ASP A 106 9.79 14.45 14.68
C ASP A 106 8.58 13.65 14.13
N PRO A 107 7.66 13.10 14.96
CA PRO A 107 7.76 12.85 16.40
C PRO A 107 8.83 11.81 16.71
N ASP A 108 9.70 12.15 17.68
CA ASP A 108 10.71 11.27 18.22
C ASP A 108 10.13 9.87 18.48
N VAL A 109 10.77 8.86 17.91
CA VAL A 109 10.38 7.44 18.00
C VAL A 109 10.17 7.03 19.47
N GLU A 110 10.96 7.60 20.38
CA GLU A 110 10.84 7.36 21.83
C GLU A 110 9.52 7.88 22.38
N ASN A 111 9.15 9.12 22.02
CA ASN A 111 7.88 9.72 22.43
C ASN A 111 6.69 8.95 21.85
N LEU A 112 6.85 8.45 20.62
CA LEU A 112 5.84 7.65 19.96
C LEU A 112 5.67 6.29 20.67
N LEU A 113 6.75 5.57 20.97
CA LEU A 113 6.72 4.32 21.73
C LEU A 113 6.13 4.51 23.14
N ALA A 114 6.54 5.55 23.86
CA ALA A 114 6.01 5.88 25.18
C ALA A 114 4.50 6.16 25.13
N LYS A 115 4.01 6.87 24.09
CA LYS A 115 2.59 7.15 23.90
C LYS A 115 1.75 5.86 23.73
N TYR A 116 2.31 4.81 23.14
CA TYR A 116 1.64 3.52 23.00
C TYR A 116 1.88 2.57 24.19
N GLY A 117 2.53 3.04 25.26
CA GLY A 117 2.69 2.29 26.51
C GLY A 117 3.91 1.36 26.55
N PHE A 118 4.86 1.49 25.63
CA PHE A 118 6.10 0.73 25.68
C PHE A 118 7.06 1.29 26.74
N ASP A 119 7.74 0.38 27.47
CA ASP A 119 8.89 0.72 28.30
C ASP A 119 10.12 0.91 27.39
N VAL A 120 10.34 2.17 26.99
CA VAL A 120 11.39 2.55 26.04
C VAL A 120 12.77 2.15 26.55
N GLN A 121 13.05 2.30 27.84
CA GLN A 121 14.36 1.98 28.40
C GLN A 121 14.62 0.48 28.38
N LYS A 122 13.62 -0.32 28.77
CA LYS A 122 13.72 -1.77 28.69
C LYS A 122 13.90 -2.25 27.25
N LEU A 123 13.16 -1.68 26.31
CA LEU A 123 13.29 -2.00 24.89
C LEU A 123 14.69 -1.67 24.36
N LYS A 124 15.21 -0.47 24.67
CA LYS A 124 16.58 -0.07 24.30
C LYS A 124 17.63 -1.03 24.80
N ASN A 125 17.56 -1.42 26.07
CA ASN A 125 18.51 -2.35 26.67
C ASN A 125 18.47 -3.72 25.98
N ASN A 126 17.26 -4.23 25.71
CA ASN A 126 17.09 -5.51 25.02
C ASN A 126 17.64 -5.45 23.60
N LEU A 127 17.35 -4.39 22.84
CA LEU A 127 17.84 -4.25 21.47
C LEU A 127 19.35 -4.00 21.41
N ALA A 128 19.92 -3.29 22.38
CA ALA A 128 21.38 -3.10 22.48
C ALA A 128 22.10 -4.42 22.74
N SER A 129 21.51 -5.32 23.54
CA SER A 129 22.09 -6.65 23.81
C SER A 129 22.11 -7.59 22.60
N LEU A 130 21.42 -7.26 21.51
CA LEU A 130 21.45 -8.05 20.28
C LEU A 130 22.81 -8.00 19.57
N ASN A 131 23.52 -6.87 19.66
CA ASN A 131 24.89 -6.76 19.15
C ASN A 131 25.86 -7.71 19.86
N ASP A 132 25.55 -8.11 21.10
CA ASP A 132 26.37 -9.04 21.87
C ASP A 132 26.16 -10.51 21.41
N ILE A 133 25.03 -10.80 20.76
CA ILE A 133 24.69 -12.14 20.24
C ILE A 133 25.37 -12.38 18.88
N ASP A 134 25.42 -11.36 18.02
CA ASP A 134 26.18 -11.40 16.78
C ASP A 134 26.80 -10.03 16.46
N PRO A 135 28.14 -9.87 16.54
CA PRO A 135 28.81 -8.60 16.35
C PRO A 135 28.72 -8.16 14.88
N GLY A 136 27.89 -7.14 14.64
CA GLY A 136 27.63 -6.60 13.31
C GLY A 136 26.17 -6.70 12.87
N CYS A 137 25.33 -7.44 13.62
CA CYS A 137 23.89 -7.42 13.42
C CYS A 137 23.31 -6.09 13.91
N THR A 138 22.72 -5.30 13.02
CA THR A 138 22.04 -4.06 13.38
C THR A 138 20.53 -4.22 13.43
N ALA A 139 20.01 -5.37 12.97
CA ALA A 139 18.60 -5.69 12.98
C ALA A 139 18.28 -7.13 13.43
N LEU A 140 17.12 -7.29 14.08
CA LEU A 140 16.63 -8.55 14.65
C LEU A 140 16.45 -9.67 13.62
N ASN A 141 16.14 -9.31 12.37
CA ASN A 141 16.02 -10.27 11.26
C ASN A 141 17.37 -10.92 10.91
N GLU A 142 18.48 -10.21 11.09
CA GLU A 142 19.83 -10.73 10.87
C GLU A 142 20.18 -11.77 11.95
N VAL A 143 19.85 -11.45 13.21
CA VAL A 143 20.01 -12.37 14.33
C VAL A 143 19.15 -13.64 14.16
N ALA A 144 17.91 -13.53 13.67
CA ALA A 144 17.04 -14.69 13.44
C ALA A 144 17.62 -15.68 12.40
N VAL A 145 18.35 -15.19 11.39
CA VAL A 145 19.04 -16.02 10.40
C VAL A 145 20.26 -16.72 11.03
N VAL A 146 20.98 -16.03 11.91
CA VAL A 146 22.15 -16.58 12.62
C VAL A 146 21.74 -17.61 13.67
N VAL A 147 20.69 -17.32 14.45
CA VAL A 147 20.14 -18.27 15.44
C VAL A 147 19.50 -19.49 14.74
N GLY A 148 18.80 -19.31 13.62
CA GLY A 148 18.26 -20.43 12.85
C GLY A 148 19.33 -21.33 12.20
N SER A 149 20.45 -20.75 11.79
CA SER A 149 21.59 -21.49 11.22
C SER A 149 22.49 -22.15 12.27
N THR A 150 22.62 -21.57 13.46
CA THR A 150 23.31 -22.18 14.61
C THR A 150 22.51 -23.32 15.23
N VAL A 151 21.19 -23.20 15.37
CA VAL A 151 20.30 -24.30 15.81
C VAL A 151 20.32 -25.49 14.82
N SER A 152 20.55 -25.23 13.53
CA SER A 152 20.74 -26.28 12.52
C SER A 152 22.13 -26.92 12.56
N ARG A 153 23.15 -26.23 13.09
CA ARG A 153 24.52 -26.75 13.26
C ARG A 153 24.71 -27.57 14.54
N GLU A 154 23.92 -27.32 15.59
CA GLU A 154 24.04 -28.06 16.85
C GLU A 154 23.37 -29.45 16.86
N ARG A 155 22.75 -29.89 15.76
CA ARG A 155 22.13 -31.23 15.67
C ARG A 155 23.02 -32.38 15.20
N ILE A 156 24.34 -32.18 15.08
CA ILE A 156 25.28 -33.28 14.79
C ILE A 156 26.47 -33.19 15.73
N HIS A 157 26.31 -33.69 16.97
CA HIS A 157 27.35 -34.43 17.68
C HIS A 157 26.70 -35.27 18.81
N ILE A 158 26.18 -36.42 18.37
CA ILE A 158 26.43 -37.75 18.92
C ILE A 158 26.53 -37.84 20.47
N LEU A 159 25.43 -38.33 21.04
CA LEU A 159 25.37 -39.37 22.09
C LEU A 159 26.72 -39.97 22.54
N SER A 160 27.13 -39.67 23.75
CA SER A 160 27.99 -40.54 24.55
C SER A 160 27.78 -40.20 26.03
N TRP A 161 26.90 -40.96 26.68
CA TRP A 161 26.69 -40.96 28.13
C TRP A 161 27.64 -41.98 28.80
N PRO A 162 27.89 -41.84 30.11
CA PRO A 162 29.14 -42.23 30.75
C PRO A 162 29.20 -43.72 31.07
N HIS A 163 30.37 -44.34 30.89
CA HIS A 163 30.69 -45.60 31.56
C HIS A 163 31.31 -45.30 32.92
N CYS A 164 30.55 -45.59 33.98
CA CYS A 164 31.09 -45.97 35.28
C CYS A 164 32.07 -47.12 35.13
N LEU A 165 33.14 -47.15 35.94
CA LEU A 165 33.58 -48.31 36.73
C LEU A 165 34.81 -47.96 37.58
N CYS A 166 34.64 -48.15 38.90
CA CYS A 166 35.61 -48.41 39.98
C CYS A 166 36.76 -47.43 40.24
#